data_AF-A0A7V4H0T9-F1
#
_entry.id   AF-A0A7V4H0T9-F1
#
_cell.length_a   1.000
_cell.length_b   1.000
_cell.length_c   1.000
_cell.angle_alpha   90.00
_cell.angle_beta   90.00
_cell.angle_gamma   90.00
#
_symmetry.space_group_name_H-M   'P 1'
#
loop_
_entity.id
_entity.type
_entity.pdbx_description
1 polymer ?
#
loop_
_entity_poly.entity_id
_entity_poly.type
_entity_poly.pdbx_seq_one_letter_code
_entity_poly.pdbx_strand_id
1 'polypeptide(L)'
;MAFEMMTREKGFTALSVPVLVREVAMVGTGFFPAGREQTYHMPADELFLTGTAEVGLTAYHMDEILDESALPLRYTAISTCFRREAGTYGKDTAGLYRVHQFDKCEQVVICRNDVEESKRWHKEMLSYAEEMLKRAAAVCARGAQVTGRVWGGTFHATANRLLRIYARAAGLSPDFTVMDEADAEDLMSVVRHELGLGKQDKRFPRKNTCLAVYSRCVNGSEPLEDVLRKHFPWCLEWQEELKRLFKRYVTRKQERGVLDYDDLLFYWLQLVSDDALAREIGGRFDHVLVDEYQDTNTIQAGILRGMRKFNANLMVVGDDAQSIYSFRAANVRNILDFPRQFPGATIVTLEQNYRSVQPILDTTNRLISQARHRYTKDLWSARKEGERPRLVTCQDEGEQDAYIVARVLEHYEQGVPLRRQAVLFRAGHLSDSLEIELTRRNIPYHKYGGLRFLEAAHVKDLVSFLRVVENPQDEMAWFRVLQMIDGVGPATASAAIGQVSRAHDPRALRDYTPPPAARTGWRQLVRLMEDLVAAGE
;
A
#
# COMPACT_ATOMS: atom_id res chain seq x y z
N MET A 1 1.15 28.54 4.18
CA MET A 1 0.21 28.14 5.26
C MET A 1 0.88 27.97 6.62
N ALA A 2 1.68 26.91 6.87
CA ALA A 2 2.30 26.66 8.19
C ALA A 2 3.12 27.86 8.69
N PHE A 3 4.09 28.28 7.89
CA PHE A 3 4.98 29.41 8.21
C PHE A 3 4.25 30.75 8.33
N GLU A 4 3.23 30.98 7.51
CA GLU A 4 2.41 32.20 7.60
C GLU A 4 1.58 32.23 8.88
N MET A 5 1.03 31.09 9.32
CA MET A 5 0.33 30.98 10.60
C MET A 5 1.28 31.29 11.75
N MET A 6 2.50 30.72 11.73
CA MET A 6 3.50 30.97 12.77
C MET A 6 3.89 32.46 12.85
N THR A 7 4.13 33.09 11.70
CA THR A 7 4.60 34.49 11.65
C THR A 7 3.48 35.51 11.88
N ARG A 8 2.33 35.37 11.20
CA ARG A 8 1.26 36.37 11.21
C ARG A 8 0.28 36.20 12.36
N GLU A 9 0.05 34.97 12.81
CA GLU A 9 -0.99 34.69 13.82
C GLU A 9 -0.39 34.35 15.18
N LYS A 10 0.70 33.59 15.23
CA LYS A 10 1.32 33.14 16.50
C LYS A 10 2.50 34.00 16.96
N GLY A 11 2.90 35.01 16.16
CA GLY A 11 3.90 36.00 16.53
C GLY A 11 5.34 35.46 16.60
N PHE A 12 5.67 34.43 15.81
CA PHE A 12 7.03 33.93 15.69
C PHE A 12 7.83 34.80 14.70
N THR A 13 9.07 35.07 15.05
CA THR A 13 10.01 35.78 14.18
C THR A 13 10.55 34.82 13.13
N ALA A 14 10.40 35.18 11.86
CA ALA A 14 10.96 34.42 10.75
C ALA A 14 12.48 34.58 10.69
N LEU A 15 13.21 33.47 10.64
CA LEU A 15 14.66 33.46 10.41
C LEU A 15 14.99 32.55 9.23
N SER A 16 16.02 32.95 8.47
CA SER A 16 16.66 32.08 7.48
C SER A 16 17.92 31.51 8.11
N VAL A 17 18.06 30.19 8.07
CA VAL A 17 19.18 29.48 8.68
C VAL A 17 19.92 28.67 7.63
N PRO A 18 21.24 28.50 7.77
CA PRO A 18 22.02 27.70 6.83
C PRO A 18 21.64 26.22 6.93
N VAL A 19 21.62 25.53 5.80
CA VAL A 19 21.40 24.07 5.73
C VAL A 19 22.64 23.26 6.07
N LEU A 20 23.80 23.92 6.11
CA LEU A 20 25.10 23.38 6.49
C LEU A 20 25.54 24.05 7.79
N VAL A 21 25.90 23.24 8.79
CA VAL A 21 26.35 23.74 10.09
C VAL A 21 27.65 23.07 10.52
N ARG A 22 28.39 23.74 11.42
CA ARG A 22 29.58 23.19 12.06
C ARG A 22 29.20 22.11 13.07
N GLU A 23 30.12 21.19 13.32
CA GLU A 23 29.96 20.13 14.33
C GLU A 23 29.57 20.66 15.72
N VAL A 24 30.17 21.78 16.14
CA VAL A 24 29.87 22.42 17.44
C VAL A 24 28.39 22.77 17.59
N ALA A 25 27.70 23.14 16.50
CA ALA A 25 26.26 23.40 16.52
C ALA A 25 25.44 22.13 16.74
N MET A 26 25.84 21.04 16.09
CA MET A 26 25.20 19.73 16.23
C MET A 26 25.39 19.16 17.64
N VAL A 27 26.57 19.37 18.23
CA VAL A 27 26.86 18.95 19.62
C VAL A 27 26.09 19.83 20.61
N GLY A 28 26.14 21.16 20.44
CA GLY A 28 25.49 22.10 21.36
C GLY A 28 23.96 21.98 21.44
N THR A 29 23.34 21.44 20.40
CA THR A 29 21.90 21.16 20.33
C THR A 29 21.54 19.71 20.66
N GLY A 30 22.52 18.89 21.06
CA GLY A 30 22.30 17.50 21.48
C GLY A 30 22.04 16.50 20.35
N PHE A 31 22.19 16.91 19.08
CA PHE A 31 22.02 16.02 17.93
C PHE A 31 23.20 15.05 17.77
N PHE A 32 24.41 15.46 18.15
CA PHE A 32 25.58 14.57 18.22
C PHE A 32 25.90 14.19 19.67
N PRO A 33 26.34 12.92 19.92
CA PRO A 33 26.73 11.90 18.94
C PRO A 33 25.58 11.05 18.38
N ALA A 34 24.40 11.04 19.01
CA ALA A 34 23.34 10.05 18.77
C ALA A 34 22.70 10.08 17.37
N GLY A 35 22.76 11.21 16.65
CA GLY A 35 22.21 11.37 15.31
C GLY A 35 23.25 11.39 14.19
N ARG A 36 24.54 11.17 14.50
CA ARG A 36 25.64 11.37 13.52
C ARG A 36 25.52 10.44 12.31
N GLU A 37 25.04 9.22 12.50
CA GLU A 37 24.81 8.26 11.42
C GLU A 37 23.64 8.64 10.49
N GLN A 38 22.77 9.56 10.92
CA GLN A 38 21.61 10.08 10.19
C GLN A 38 21.89 11.40 9.46
N THR A 39 23.12 11.92 9.57
CA THR A 39 23.52 13.21 9.01
C THR A 39 24.51 13.01 7.87
N TYR A 40 24.45 13.87 6.85
CA TYR A 40 25.46 13.89 5.80
C TYR A 40 26.61 14.80 6.20
N HIS A 41 27.82 14.25 6.20
CA HIS A 41 29.06 14.99 6.42
C HIS A 41 29.66 15.37 5.07
N MET A 42 30.06 16.64 4.91
CA MET A 42 30.78 17.17 3.76
C MET A 42 32.27 17.28 4.12
N PRO A 43 33.11 16.29 3.75
CA PRO A 43 34.48 16.20 4.25
C PRO A 43 35.40 17.32 3.78
N ALA A 44 35.08 17.97 2.65
CA ALA A 44 35.88 19.06 2.10
C ALA A 44 35.83 20.33 2.96
N ASP A 45 34.69 20.58 3.61
CA ASP A 45 34.42 21.82 4.35
C ASP A 45 34.26 21.61 5.87
N GLU A 46 34.30 20.35 6.33
CA GLU A 46 34.02 19.93 7.71
C GLU A 46 32.63 20.40 8.23
N LEU A 47 31.64 20.40 7.33
CA LEU A 47 30.26 20.80 7.61
C LEU A 47 29.28 19.63 7.51
N PHE A 48 28.13 19.79 8.16
CA PHE A 48 27.07 18.79 8.19
C PHE A 48 25.77 19.35 7.65
N LEU A 49 25.11 18.59 6.75
CA LEU A 49 23.76 18.95 6.29
C LEU A 49 22.74 18.65 7.40
N THR A 50 21.94 19.64 7.76
CA THR A 50 21.00 19.53 8.87
C THR A 50 19.71 18.82 8.46
N GLY A 51 19.21 17.93 9.32
CA GLY A 51 17.87 17.33 9.20
C GLY A 51 16.74 18.22 9.74
N THR A 52 17.08 19.38 10.29
CA THR A 52 16.14 20.32 10.92
C THR A 52 16.76 21.72 11.00
N ALA A 53 15.91 22.75 10.87
CA ALA A 53 16.29 24.14 11.10
C ALA A 53 16.62 24.44 12.57
N GLU A 54 16.21 23.58 13.51
CA GLU A 54 16.39 23.76 14.96
C GLU A 54 17.85 24.01 15.32
N VAL A 55 18.78 23.32 14.64
CA VAL A 55 20.21 23.47 14.88
C VAL A 55 20.67 24.89 14.54
N GLY A 56 20.30 25.40 13.37
CA GLY A 56 20.65 26.76 12.95
C GLY A 56 19.93 27.84 13.77
N LEU A 57 18.66 27.61 14.14
CA LEU A 57 17.87 28.55 14.94
C LEU A 57 18.41 28.70 16.36
N THR A 58 18.87 27.59 16.95
CA THR A 58 19.46 27.61 18.30
C THR A 58 20.89 28.12 18.26
N ALA A 59 21.67 27.73 17.24
CA ALA A 59 23.05 28.16 17.06
C ALA A 59 23.20 29.65 16.79
N TYR A 60 22.13 30.35 16.38
CA TYR A 60 22.12 31.80 16.20
C TYR A 60 22.59 32.55 17.46
N HIS A 61 22.36 31.97 18.65
CA HIS A 61 22.76 32.53 19.95
C HIS A 61 23.87 31.73 20.64
N MET A 62 24.62 30.88 19.93
CA MET A 62 25.60 29.96 20.52
C MET A 62 26.68 30.65 21.37
N ASP A 63 27.09 31.85 20.98
CA ASP A 63 28.14 32.63 21.62
C ASP A 63 27.58 33.91 22.27
N GLU A 64 26.29 33.92 22.60
CA GLU A 64 25.58 35.07 23.18
C GLU A 64 25.01 34.73 24.56
N ILE A 65 25.14 35.67 25.51
CA ILE A 65 24.39 35.62 26.76
C ILE A 65 23.11 36.43 26.56
N LEU A 66 21.98 35.73 26.53
CA LEU A 66 20.66 36.36 26.36
C LEU A 66 20.22 37.07 27.66
N ASP A 67 19.73 38.30 27.52
CA ASP A 67 19.06 39.00 28.62
C ASP A 67 17.71 38.34 28.90
N GLU A 68 17.43 38.05 30.17
CA GLU A 68 16.19 37.40 30.58
C GLU A 68 14.93 38.21 30.25
N SER A 69 15.04 39.54 30.15
CA SER A 69 13.96 40.44 29.73
C SER A 69 13.58 40.29 28.25
N ALA A 70 14.46 39.71 27.42
CA ALA A 70 14.18 39.45 26.00
C ALA A 70 13.44 38.12 25.78
N LEU A 71 13.32 37.28 26.81
CA LEU A 71 12.64 35.99 26.74
C LEU A 71 11.11 36.14 26.92
N PRO A 72 10.30 35.32 26.24
CA PRO A 72 10.70 34.22 25.35
C PRO A 72 10.94 34.68 23.91
N LEU A 73 12.06 34.21 23.33
CA LEU A 73 12.33 34.37 21.92
C LEU A 73 11.63 33.24 21.16
N ARG A 74 10.88 33.58 20.12
CA ARG A 74 10.06 32.65 19.33
C ARG A 74 10.47 32.75 17.87
N TYR A 75 11.05 31.67 17.34
CA TYR A 75 11.60 31.64 15.99
C TYR A 75 10.97 30.55 15.14
N THR A 76 10.76 30.86 13.86
CA THR A 76 10.31 29.90 12.87
C THR A 76 11.13 30.02 11.60
N ALA A 77 11.39 28.89 10.95
CA ALA A 77 12.08 28.84 9.67
C ALA A 77 11.43 27.80 8.77
N ILE A 78 11.37 28.09 7.48
CA ILE A 78 11.27 27.04 6.46
C ILE A 78 12.69 26.73 6.03
N SER A 79 13.10 25.48 6.18
CA SER A 79 14.40 25.02 5.71
C SER A 79 14.26 23.73 4.93
N THR A 80 15.08 23.60 3.89
CA THR A 80 15.34 22.33 3.25
C THR A 80 16.18 21.47 4.18
N CYS A 81 15.64 20.34 4.58
CA CYS A 81 16.22 19.40 5.51
C CYS A 81 16.75 18.17 4.79
N PHE A 82 17.84 17.62 5.32
CA PHE A 82 18.51 16.45 4.77
C PHE A 82 18.65 15.39 5.85
N ARG A 83 18.02 14.23 5.64
CA ARG A 83 18.16 13.10 6.56
C ARG A 83 18.68 11.88 5.81
N ARG A 84 19.74 11.28 6.33
CA ARG A 84 20.20 9.97 5.90
C ARG A 84 19.33 8.93 6.60
N GLU A 85 18.81 7.96 5.85
CA GLU A 85 18.12 6.82 6.45
C GLU A 85 19.09 6.07 7.37
N ALA A 86 18.87 6.12 8.68
CA ALA A 86 19.43 5.14 9.60
C ALA A 86 18.35 4.12 9.95
N GLY A 87 18.38 2.99 9.25
CA GLY A 87 17.47 1.87 9.50
C GLY A 87 17.59 0.80 8.42
N THR A 88 18.18 -0.35 8.80
CA THR A 88 18.08 -1.73 8.27
C THR A 88 18.14 -2.07 6.77
N TYR A 89 17.88 -1.16 5.82
CA TYR A 89 18.04 -1.39 4.39
C TYR A 89 19.11 -0.47 3.79
N GLY A 90 20.04 -1.06 3.05
CA GLY A 90 20.84 -0.32 2.08
C GLY A 90 22.00 0.52 2.62
N LYS A 91 22.80 0.01 3.56
CA LYS A 91 24.18 0.52 3.75
C LYS A 91 25.09 0.30 2.52
N ASP A 92 24.59 -0.39 1.48
CA ASP A 92 25.38 -0.85 0.33
C ASP A 92 24.74 -0.60 -1.05
N THR A 93 23.75 0.29 -1.17
CA THR A 93 23.35 0.79 -2.49
C THR A 93 24.30 1.91 -2.93
N ALA A 94 25.51 1.55 -3.34
CA ALA A 94 26.31 2.41 -4.19
C ALA A 94 25.58 2.54 -5.54
N GLY A 95 24.96 3.68 -5.81
CA GLY A 95 24.25 3.96 -7.07
C GLY A 95 23.08 4.93 -6.98
N LEU A 96 22.54 5.20 -5.79
CA LEU A 96 21.60 6.30 -5.55
C LEU A 96 21.75 6.76 -4.10
N TYR A 97 22.28 7.96 -3.89
CA TYR A 97 22.09 8.65 -2.62
C TYR A 97 20.59 8.94 -2.51
N ARG A 98 19.85 8.13 -1.77
CA ARG A 98 18.49 8.47 -1.35
C ARG A 98 18.58 9.58 -0.32
N VAL A 99 18.71 10.80 -0.82
CA VAL A 99 18.58 12.00 -0.01
C VAL A 99 17.09 12.16 0.24
N HIS A 100 16.65 11.98 1.49
CA HIS A 100 15.36 12.53 1.90
C HIS A 100 15.54 14.02 2.06
N GLN A 101 15.42 14.72 0.94
CA GLN A 101 15.28 16.16 0.91
C GLN A 101 13.81 16.48 1.10
N PHE A 102 13.49 17.21 2.16
CA PHE A 102 12.14 17.68 2.43
C PHE A 102 12.21 19.07 3.05
N ASP A 103 11.20 19.88 2.79
CA ASP A 103 11.09 21.18 3.45
C ASP A 103 10.29 21.02 4.74
N LYS A 104 10.80 21.60 5.83
CA LYS A 104 10.14 21.59 7.14
C LYS A 104 9.97 23.02 7.64
N CYS A 105 8.81 23.30 8.20
CA CYS A 105 8.59 24.50 9.01
C CYS A 105 8.93 24.16 10.47
N GLU A 106 9.99 24.74 11.01
CA GLU A 106 10.42 24.52 12.40
C GLU A 106 9.86 25.58 13.34
N GLN A 107 9.66 25.20 14.59
CA GLN A 107 9.25 26.08 15.68
C GLN A 107 10.30 25.95 16.79
N VAL A 108 10.95 27.05 17.19
CA VAL A 108 11.90 27.08 18.31
C VAL A 108 11.49 28.19 19.27
N VAL A 109 11.42 27.84 20.55
CA VAL A 109 11.18 28.81 21.62
C VAL A 109 12.31 28.72 22.63
N ILE A 110 13.04 29.81 22.80
CA ILE A 110 14.02 29.98 23.88
C ILE A 110 13.29 30.72 24.99
N CYS A 111 13.14 30.07 26.15
CA CYS A 111 12.43 30.60 27.31
C CYS A 111 13.33 30.50 28.55
N ARG A 112 12.85 30.98 29.70
CA ARG A 112 13.61 30.92 30.94
C ARG A 112 13.86 29.46 31.31
N ASN A 113 14.92 29.24 32.09
CA ASN A 113 15.23 27.92 32.66
C ASN A 113 14.27 27.60 33.83
N ASP A 114 12.97 27.61 33.54
CA ASP A 114 11.89 27.23 34.43
C ASP A 114 11.10 26.08 33.80
N VAL A 115 10.93 25.00 34.56
CA VAL A 115 10.35 23.75 34.07
C VAL A 115 8.89 23.93 33.69
N GLU A 116 8.14 24.77 34.41
CA GLU A 116 6.72 24.97 34.15
C GLU A 116 6.50 25.88 32.93
N GLU A 117 7.34 26.90 32.75
CA GLU A 117 7.38 27.70 31.53
C GLU A 117 7.75 26.86 30.30
N SER A 118 8.78 26.00 30.41
CA SER A 118 9.18 25.09 29.32
C SER A 118 8.04 24.13 28.92
N LYS A 119 7.37 23.51 29.91
CA LYS A 119 6.20 22.64 29.67
C LYS A 119 5.03 23.40 29.06
N ARG A 120 4.78 24.65 29.47
CA ARG A 120 3.73 25.50 28.90
C ARG A 120 3.99 25.74 27.42
N TRP A 121 5.20 26.18 27.07
CA TRP A 121 5.59 26.42 25.67
C TRP A 121 5.53 25.15 24.82
N HIS A 122 5.97 24.01 25.36
CA HIS A 122 5.84 22.73 24.67
C HIS A 122 4.38 22.39 24.33
N LYS A 123 3.44 22.56 25.28
CA LYS A 123 2.01 22.35 25.04
C LYS A 123 1.42 23.32 24.01
N GLU A 124 1.81 24.59 24.07
CA GLU A 124 1.35 25.58 23.08
C GLU A 124 1.85 25.25 21.68
N MET A 125 3.13 24.93 21.51
CA MET A 125 3.71 24.55 20.21
C MET A 125 3.04 23.29 19.63
N LEU A 126 2.68 22.33 20.48
CA LEU A 126 1.88 21.17 20.06
C LEU A 126 0.49 21.59 19.58
N SER A 127 -0.20 22.48 20.30
CA SER A 127 -1.53 22.97 19.90
C SER A 127 -1.49 23.70 18.55
N TYR A 128 -0.41 24.43 18.26
CA TYR A 128 -0.22 25.09 16.96
C TYR A 128 -0.02 24.06 15.84
N ALA A 129 0.75 23.00 16.09
CA ALA A 129 0.91 21.91 15.13
C ALA A 129 -0.43 21.18 14.86
N GLU A 130 -1.24 20.93 15.89
CA GLU A 130 -2.56 20.33 15.75
C GLU A 130 -3.52 21.22 14.96
N GLU A 131 -3.54 22.53 15.23
CA GLU A 131 -4.34 23.50 14.49
C GLU A 131 -3.93 23.53 13.00
N MET A 132 -2.62 23.52 12.72
CA MET A 132 -2.10 23.42 11.36
C MET A 132 -2.54 22.14 10.67
N LEU A 133 -2.48 20.99 11.35
CA LEU A 133 -2.91 19.70 10.79
C LEU A 133 -4.42 19.72 10.50
N LYS A 134 -5.24 20.31 11.37
CA LYS A 134 -6.69 20.49 11.13
C LYS A 134 -6.95 21.41 9.94
N ARG A 135 -6.24 22.54 9.83
CA ARG A 135 -6.31 23.44 8.67
C ARG A 135 -5.84 22.75 7.39
N ALA A 136 -4.76 21.97 7.46
CA ALA A 136 -4.27 21.17 6.34
C ALA A 136 -5.28 20.09 5.94
N ALA A 137 -5.94 19.42 6.88
CA ALA A 137 -7.01 18.48 6.57
C ALA A 137 -8.20 19.17 5.90
N ALA A 138 -8.62 20.35 6.40
CA ALA A 138 -9.70 21.14 5.80
C ALA A 138 -9.33 21.71 4.42
N VAL A 139 -8.06 22.07 4.21
CA VAL A 139 -7.52 22.48 2.91
C VAL A 139 -7.36 21.28 1.99
N CYS A 140 -6.91 20.10 2.45
CA CYS A 140 -6.85 18.87 1.65
C CYS A 140 -8.25 18.40 1.25
N ALA A 141 -9.25 18.56 2.12
CA ALA A 141 -10.66 18.31 1.80
C ALA A 141 -11.20 19.24 0.70
N ARG A 142 -10.72 20.48 0.62
CA ARG A 142 -11.02 21.44 -0.47
C ARG A 142 -9.98 21.45 -1.61
N GLY A 143 -8.86 20.78 -1.41
CA GLY A 143 -7.57 21.04 -2.05
C GLY A 143 -6.89 19.76 -2.54
N ALA A 144 -7.70 18.76 -2.88
CA ALA A 144 -7.38 17.79 -3.92
C ALA A 144 -6.99 18.43 -5.28
N GLN A 145 -6.99 19.77 -5.39
CA GLN A 145 -6.62 20.53 -6.58
C GLN A 145 -5.23 21.23 -6.55
N VAL A 146 -4.45 21.29 -5.47
CA VAL A 146 -3.24 22.20 -5.46
C VAL A 146 -1.89 21.59 -5.01
N THR A 147 -1.82 20.31 -4.61
CA THR A 147 -0.56 19.53 -4.63
C THR A 147 -0.47 18.62 -5.87
N GLY A 148 -1.35 18.85 -6.83
CA GLY A 148 -1.70 17.92 -7.90
C GLY A 148 -1.04 18.18 -9.25
N ARG A 149 0.11 17.53 -9.51
CA ARG A 149 0.45 17.18 -10.91
C ARG A 149 0.93 15.75 -11.14
N VAL A 150 1.23 14.96 -10.10
CA VAL A 150 1.61 13.54 -10.27
C VAL A 150 0.82 12.67 -9.32
N TRP A 151 0.10 11.70 -9.88
CA TRP A 151 -0.54 10.63 -9.11
C TRP A 151 0.38 9.41 -9.14
N GLY A 152 0.71 8.88 -7.96
CA GLY A 152 1.45 7.63 -7.81
C GLY A 152 0.62 6.61 -7.02
N GLY A 153 0.63 5.36 -7.45
CA GLY A 153 -0.10 4.29 -6.80
C GLY A 153 -0.30 3.08 -7.72
N THR A 154 -0.89 2.02 -7.18
CA THR A 154 -1.29 0.85 -7.97
C THR A 154 -2.55 1.15 -8.79
N PHE A 155 -2.87 0.29 -9.76
CA PHE A 155 -4.14 0.37 -10.50
C PHE A 155 -5.36 0.45 -9.55
N HIS A 156 -5.40 -0.36 -8.49
CA HIS A 156 -6.51 -0.38 -7.54
C HIS A 156 -6.61 0.91 -6.71
N ALA A 157 -5.49 1.46 -6.26
CA ALA A 157 -5.48 2.72 -5.51
C ALA A 157 -5.97 3.89 -6.39
N THR A 158 -5.50 3.94 -7.63
CA THR A 158 -5.94 4.93 -8.62
C THR A 158 -7.41 4.75 -8.99
N ALA A 159 -7.86 3.51 -9.19
CA ALA A 159 -9.25 3.17 -9.45
C ALA A 159 -10.16 3.63 -8.30
N ASN A 160 -9.84 3.29 -7.05
CA ASN A 160 -10.60 3.73 -5.88
C ASN A 160 -10.71 5.27 -5.83
N ARG A 161 -9.59 5.99 -6.05
CA ARG A 161 -9.59 7.46 -6.07
C ARG A 161 -10.47 8.03 -7.20
N LEU A 162 -10.36 7.49 -8.41
CA LEU A 162 -11.18 7.92 -9.55
C LEU A 162 -12.65 7.61 -9.33
N LEU A 163 -12.98 6.42 -8.84
CA LEU A 163 -14.36 6.01 -8.58
C LEU A 163 -15.00 6.87 -7.49
N ARG A 164 -14.26 7.36 -6.49
CA ARG A 164 -14.80 8.33 -5.53
C ARG A 164 -15.11 9.69 -6.15
N ILE A 165 -14.31 10.13 -7.13
CA ILE A 165 -14.56 11.38 -7.88
C ILE A 165 -15.74 11.21 -8.85
N TYR A 166 -15.83 10.05 -9.50
CA TYR A 166 -16.77 9.75 -10.59
C TYR A 166 -17.91 8.80 -10.17
N ALA A 167 -18.18 8.67 -8.87
CA ALA A 167 -19.10 7.67 -8.33
C ALA A 167 -20.46 7.71 -9.02
N ARG A 168 -21.05 8.91 -9.13
CA ARG A 168 -22.34 9.11 -9.79
C ARG A 168 -22.34 8.71 -11.26
N ALA A 169 -21.26 9.01 -11.99
CA ALA A 169 -21.11 8.62 -13.39
C ALA A 169 -20.95 7.10 -13.55
N ALA A 170 -20.35 6.43 -12.57
CA ALA A 170 -20.24 4.98 -12.51
C ALA A 170 -21.53 4.28 -12.02
N GLY A 171 -22.57 5.03 -11.63
CA GLY A 171 -23.78 4.48 -11.00
C GLY A 171 -23.55 3.94 -9.59
N LEU A 172 -22.53 4.45 -8.89
CA LEU A 172 -22.13 4.05 -7.55
C LEU A 172 -22.50 5.11 -6.51
N SER A 173 -22.73 4.66 -5.27
CA SER A 173 -22.76 5.57 -4.11
C SER A 173 -21.34 6.10 -3.85
N PRO A 174 -21.14 7.39 -3.51
CA PRO A 174 -19.82 7.91 -3.11
C PRO A 174 -19.23 7.21 -1.88
N ASP A 175 -20.11 6.68 -1.03
CA ASP A 175 -19.79 6.08 0.26
C ASP A 175 -19.59 4.56 0.14
N PHE A 176 -19.26 4.05 -1.05
CA PHE A 176 -18.99 2.62 -1.21
C PHE A 176 -17.79 2.19 -0.35
N THR A 177 -17.88 1.00 0.25
CA THR A 177 -16.77 0.37 0.95
C THR A 177 -16.10 -0.69 0.08
N VAL A 178 -14.81 -0.91 0.32
CA VAL A 178 -14.01 -1.90 -0.42
C VAL A 178 -13.78 -3.13 0.47
N MET A 179 -14.20 -4.29 -0.02
CA MET A 179 -13.98 -5.59 0.60
C MET A 179 -12.58 -6.11 0.26
N ASP A 180 -11.94 -6.73 1.23
CA ASP A 180 -10.76 -7.55 0.98
C ASP A 180 -11.14 -8.96 0.49
N GLU A 181 -10.12 -9.77 0.19
CA GLU A 181 -10.31 -11.13 -0.34
C GLU A 181 -11.08 -12.04 0.63
N ALA A 182 -10.87 -11.90 1.94
CA ALA A 182 -11.56 -12.73 2.93
C ALA A 182 -13.05 -12.34 3.03
N ASP A 183 -13.34 -11.03 3.04
CA ASP A 183 -14.71 -10.53 3.03
C ASP A 183 -15.45 -10.94 1.75
N ALA A 184 -14.78 -10.89 0.59
CA ALA A 184 -15.32 -11.34 -0.68
C ALA A 184 -15.61 -12.86 -0.67
N GLU A 185 -14.73 -13.67 -0.10
CA GLU A 185 -14.96 -15.11 0.09
C GLU A 185 -16.16 -15.38 1.02
N ASP A 186 -16.29 -14.63 2.10
CA ASP A 186 -17.39 -14.80 3.04
C ASP A 186 -18.72 -14.38 2.44
N LEU A 187 -18.76 -13.27 1.69
CA LEU A 187 -19.95 -12.87 0.93
C LEU A 187 -20.32 -13.92 -0.13
N MET A 188 -19.32 -14.45 -0.85
CA MET A 188 -19.51 -15.57 -1.79
C MET A 188 -20.10 -16.80 -1.08
N SER A 189 -19.65 -17.08 0.14
CA SER A 189 -20.19 -18.16 0.98
C SER A 189 -21.64 -17.90 1.38
N VAL A 190 -21.99 -16.69 1.83
CA VAL A 190 -23.37 -16.31 2.17
C VAL A 190 -24.30 -16.58 1.00
N VAL A 191 -23.97 -16.07 -0.18
CA VAL A 191 -24.78 -16.25 -1.39
C VAL A 191 -24.85 -17.73 -1.80
N ARG A 192 -23.75 -18.47 -1.71
CA ARG A 192 -23.71 -19.92 -1.98
C ARG A 192 -24.68 -20.70 -1.09
N HIS A 193 -24.79 -20.35 0.20
CA HIS A 193 -25.72 -21.00 1.12
C HIS A 193 -27.17 -20.62 0.86
N GLU A 194 -27.46 -19.34 0.57
CA GLU A 194 -28.79 -18.86 0.20
C GLU A 194 -29.36 -19.59 -1.02
N LEU A 195 -28.50 -19.89 -2.01
CA LEU A 195 -28.88 -20.60 -3.22
C LEU A 195 -28.96 -22.13 -3.05
N GLY A 196 -28.60 -22.67 -1.88
CA GLY A 196 -28.65 -24.11 -1.60
C GLY A 196 -27.59 -24.94 -2.32
N LEU A 197 -26.56 -24.32 -2.92
CA LEU A 197 -25.58 -24.98 -3.78
C LEU A 197 -24.61 -25.91 -3.04
N GLY A 198 -24.63 -25.90 -1.69
CA GLY A 198 -23.80 -26.79 -0.87
C GLY A 198 -24.49 -28.07 -0.37
N LYS A 199 -25.77 -28.29 -0.70
CA LYS A 199 -26.59 -29.39 -0.15
C LYS A 199 -26.87 -30.52 -1.15
N GLN A 200 -26.10 -30.57 -2.23
CA GLN A 200 -26.28 -31.52 -3.32
C GLN A 200 -25.51 -32.83 -3.02
N ASP A 201 -25.93 -33.94 -3.63
CA ASP A 201 -25.26 -35.25 -3.48
C ASP A 201 -23.83 -35.23 -4.01
N LYS A 202 -23.56 -34.38 -5.01
CA LYS A 202 -22.23 -34.17 -5.57
C LYS A 202 -21.55 -32.95 -4.96
N ARG A 203 -20.22 -32.99 -4.93
CA ARG A 203 -19.36 -31.94 -4.37
C ARG A 203 -19.36 -30.68 -5.24
N PHE A 204 -20.03 -29.64 -4.77
CA PHE A 204 -19.95 -28.29 -5.33
C PHE A 204 -18.68 -27.55 -4.85
N PRO A 205 -18.05 -26.65 -5.67
CA PRO A 205 -16.89 -25.86 -5.27
C PRO A 205 -17.08 -25.04 -3.98
N ARG A 206 -15.97 -24.82 -3.27
CA ARG A 206 -15.92 -24.00 -2.04
C ARG A 206 -15.79 -22.52 -2.39
N LYS A 207 -16.04 -21.65 -1.40
CA LYS A 207 -16.07 -20.18 -1.54
C LYS A 207 -14.82 -19.61 -2.24
N ASN A 208 -13.63 -20.07 -1.86
CA ASN A 208 -12.36 -19.65 -2.44
C ASN A 208 -12.23 -20.06 -3.92
N THR A 209 -12.64 -21.28 -4.27
CA THR A 209 -12.68 -21.72 -5.67
C THR A 209 -13.68 -20.92 -6.49
N CYS A 210 -14.90 -20.72 -5.96
CA CYS A 210 -15.92 -19.92 -6.65
C CYS A 210 -15.43 -18.49 -6.90
N LEU A 211 -14.81 -17.85 -5.91
CA LEU A 211 -14.25 -16.51 -6.04
C LEU A 211 -13.08 -16.48 -7.04
N ALA A 212 -12.18 -17.47 -7.01
CA ALA A 212 -11.08 -17.56 -7.98
C ALA A 212 -11.57 -17.71 -9.43
N VAL A 213 -12.62 -18.52 -9.66
CA VAL A 213 -13.26 -18.64 -10.97
C VAL A 213 -13.89 -17.31 -11.39
N TYR A 214 -14.64 -16.66 -10.50
CA TYR A 214 -15.24 -15.34 -10.76
C TYR A 214 -14.19 -14.29 -11.13
N SER A 215 -13.18 -14.13 -10.29
CA SER A 215 -12.09 -13.16 -10.47
C SER A 215 -11.35 -13.38 -11.80
N ARG A 216 -11.12 -14.64 -12.17
CA ARG A 216 -10.51 -14.99 -13.46
C ARG A 216 -11.38 -14.58 -14.64
N CYS A 217 -12.70 -14.80 -14.58
CA CYS A 217 -13.62 -14.38 -15.63
C CYS A 217 -13.60 -12.86 -15.81
N VAL A 218 -13.63 -12.11 -14.71
CA VAL A 218 -13.62 -10.64 -14.72
C VAL A 218 -12.28 -10.14 -15.27
N ASN A 219 -11.17 -10.45 -14.60
CA ASN A 219 -9.84 -9.93 -14.95
C ASN A 219 -9.33 -10.39 -16.32
N GLY A 220 -9.69 -11.61 -16.75
CA GLY A 220 -9.38 -12.13 -18.08
C GLY A 220 -10.30 -11.57 -19.16
N SER A 221 -11.48 -11.05 -18.78
CA SER A 221 -12.60 -10.78 -19.70
C SER A 221 -12.92 -12.00 -20.56
N GLU A 222 -12.89 -13.19 -19.94
CA GLU A 222 -13.11 -14.48 -20.59
C GLU A 222 -14.49 -15.05 -20.21
N PRO A 223 -15.21 -15.70 -21.16
CA PRO A 223 -16.44 -16.42 -20.84
C PRO A 223 -16.21 -17.50 -19.78
N LEU A 224 -17.21 -17.70 -18.91
CA LEU A 224 -17.14 -18.69 -17.82
C LEU A 224 -16.76 -20.09 -18.33
N GLU A 225 -17.36 -20.54 -19.43
CA GLU A 225 -17.10 -21.86 -20.00
C GLU A 225 -15.61 -22.06 -20.36
N ASP A 226 -14.97 -21.06 -20.98
CA ASP A 226 -13.56 -21.12 -21.35
C ASP A 226 -12.65 -21.15 -20.13
N VAL A 227 -12.98 -20.35 -19.11
CA VAL A 227 -12.25 -20.34 -17.83
C VAL A 227 -12.34 -21.69 -17.14
N LEU A 228 -13.53 -22.30 -17.11
CA LEU A 228 -13.72 -23.63 -16.54
C LEU A 228 -12.92 -24.68 -17.32
N ARG A 229 -13.03 -24.72 -18.66
CA ARG A 229 -12.29 -25.69 -19.48
C ARG A 229 -10.78 -25.61 -19.34
N LYS A 230 -10.22 -24.40 -19.23
CA LYS A 230 -8.76 -24.18 -19.18
C LYS A 230 -8.16 -24.34 -17.78
N HIS A 231 -8.84 -23.81 -16.76
CA HIS A 231 -8.25 -23.62 -15.43
C HIS A 231 -8.94 -24.43 -14.32
N PHE A 232 -10.23 -24.72 -14.47
CA PHE A 232 -11.02 -25.45 -13.48
C PHE A 232 -11.88 -26.55 -14.11
N PRO A 233 -11.31 -27.53 -14.84
CA PRO A 233 -12.11 -28.47 -15.65
C PRO A 233 -13.10 -29.29 -14.83
N TRP A 234 -12.75 -29.59 -13.58
CA TRP A 234 -13.60 -30.30 -12.63
C TRP A 234 -14.83 -29.50 -12.18
N CYS A 235 -14.86 -28.18 -12.38
CA CYS A 235 -16.01 -27.33 -12.10
C CYS A 235 -16.96 -27.19 -13.30
N LEU A 236 -16.63 -27.76 -14.46
CA LEU A 236 -17.39 -27.58 -15.71
C LEU A 236 -18.84 -28.08 -15.61
N GLU A 237 -19.08 -29.15 -14.85
CA GLU A 237 -20.44 -29.68 -14.63
C GLU A 237 -21.36 -28.71 -13.89
N TRP A 238 -20.78 -27.71 -13.21
CA TRP A 238 -21.49 -26.72 -12.37
C TRP A 238 -21.65 -25.35 -13.04
N GLN A 239 -21.48 -25.27 -14.37
CA GLN A 239 -21.46 -24.00 -15.09
C GLN A 239 -22.70 -23.13 -14.84
N GLU A 240 -23.89 -23.72 -14.87
CA GLU A 240 -25.16 -22.98 -14.69
C GLU A 240 -25.35 -22.53 -13.24
N GLU A 241 -24.99 -23.36 -12.28
CA GLU A 241 -25.00 -23.03 -10.86
C GLU A 241 -24.02 -21.91 -10.53
N LEU A 242 -22.81 -21.95 -11.09
CA LEU A 242 -21.79 -20.91 -10.94
C LEU A 242 -22.27 -19.59 -11.57
N LYS A 243 -22.91 -19.64 -12.74
CA LYS A 243 -23.50 -18.46 -13.38
C LYS A 243 -24.58 -17.82 -12.50
N ARG A 244 -25.47 -18.63 -11.90
CA ARG A 244 -26.49 -18.16 -10.95
C ARG A 244 -25.86 -17.58 -9.69
N LEU A 245 -24.82 -18.22 -9.16
CA LEU A 245 -24.05 -17.76 -8.00
C LEU A 245 -23.41 -16.40 -8.25
N PHE A 246 -22.68 -16.25 -9.36
CA PHE A 246 -22.00 -14.99 -9.71
C PHE A 246 -22.99 -13.86 -9.96
N LYS A 247 -24.13 -14.14 -10.62
CA LYS A 247 -25.19 -13.16 -10.78
C LYS A 247 -25.69 -12.66 -9.42
N ARG A 248 -26.00 -13.56 -8.49
CA ARG A 248 -26.47 -13.15 -7.15
C ARG A 248 -25.38 -12.46 -6.33
N TYR A 249 -24.12 -12.87 -6.45
CA TYR A 249 -22.98 -12.21 -5.81
C TYR A 249 -22.86 -10.75 -6.26
N VAL A 250 -22.90 -10.48 -7.57
CA VAL A 250 -22.87 -9.11 -8.12
C VAL A 250 -24.09 -8.30 -7.65
N THR A 251 -25.30 -8.87 -7.72
CA THR A 251 -26.51 -8.17 -7.24
C THR A 251 -26.41 -7.84 -5.76
N ARG A 252 -25.91 -8.75 -4.92
CA ARG A 252 -25.74 -8.50 -3.48
C ARG A 252 -24.71 -7.39 -3.23
N LYS A 253 -23.58 -7.38 -3.93
CA LYS A 253 -22.58 -6.29 -3.84
C LYS A 253 -23.22 -4.93 -4.13
N GLN A 254 -24.03 -4.84 -5.19
CA GLN A 254 -24.76 -3.63 -5.56
C GLN A 254 -25.82 -3.22 -4.52
N GLU A 255 -26.63 -4.16 -4.02
CA GLU A 255 -27.62 -3.93 -2.95
C GLU A 255 -26.98 -3.36 -1.68
N ARG A 256 -25.73 -3.76 -1.40
CA ARG A 256 -24.97 -3.37 -0.19
C ARG A 256 -24.02 -2.19 -0.40
N GLY A 257 -23.90 -1.67 -1.62
CA GLY A 257 -22.94 -0.60 -1.94
C GLY A 257 -21.49 -0.99 -1.63
N VAL A 258 -21.12 -2.25 -1.79
CA VAL A 258 -19.76 -2.76 -1.54
C VAL A 258 -19.09 -3.14 -2.85
N LEU A 259 -17.79 -2.91 -2.96
CA LEU A 259 -16.96 -3.30 -4.11
C LEU A 259 -15.84 -4.22 -3.65
N ASP A 260 -15.45 -5.20 -4.46
CA ASP A 260 -14.17 -5.90 -4.31
C ASP A 260 -13.08 -5.29 -5.21
N TYR A 261 -11.85 -5.81 -5.12
CA TYR A 261 -10.73 -5.30 -5.93
C TYR A 261 -10.96 -5.41 -7.43
N ASP A 262 -11.64 -6.47 -7.89
CA ASP A 262 -11.92 -6.68 -9.31
C ASP A 262 -12.94 -5.66 -9.82
N ASP A 263 -13.95 -5.34 -9.00
CA ASP A 263 -14.94 -4.30 -9.31
C ASP A 263 -14.29 -2.94 -9.53
N LEU A 264 -13.29 -2.57 -8.71
CA LEU A 264 -12.62 -1.28 -8.86
C LEU A 264 -12.05 -1.09 -10.27
N LEU A 265 -11.40 -2.14 -10.79
CA LEU A 265 -10.86 -2.11 -12.15
C LEU A 265 -11.97 -2.19 -13.19
N PHE A 266 -12.99 -3.03 -12.97
CA PHE A 266 -14.10 -3.17 -13.89
C PHE A 266 -14.89 -1.86 -14.07
N TYR A 267 -15.27 -1.19 -12.98
CA TYR A 267 -15.99 0.09 -13.05
C TYR A 267 -15.14 1.20 -13.67
N TRP A 268 -13.83 1.22 -13.41
CA TRP A 268 -12.94 2.15 -14.09
C TRP A 268 -12.90 1.90 -15.61
N LEU A 269 -12.82 0.64 -16.03
CA LEU A 269 -12.91 0.28 -17.46
C LEU A 269 -14.24 0.73 -18.08
N GLN A 270 -15.37 0.58 -17.36
CA GLN A 270 -16.67 1.06 -17.83
C GLN A 270 -16.69 2.58 -17.99
N LEU A 271 -16.16 3.34 -17.03
CA LEU A 271 -16.06 4.79 -17.13
C LEU A 271 -15.30 5.24 -18.38
N VAL A 272 -14.17 4.61 -18.69
CA VAL A 272 -13.34 4.97 -19.86
C VAL A 272 -13.80 4.31 -21.16
N SER A 273 -14.92 3.57 -21.14
CA SER A 273 -15.58 3.06 -22.34
C SER A 273 -16.53 4.10 -22.96
N ASP A 274 -16.97 5.09 -22.17
CA ASP A 274 -17.68 6.27 -22.66
C ASP A 274 -16.67 7.34 -23.13
N ASP A 275 -16.90 7.91 -24.32
CA ASP A 275 -15.94 8.82 -24.95
C ASP A 275 -15.79 10.17 -24.24
N ALA A 276 -16.86 10.66 -23.60
CA ALA A 276 -16.81 11.93 -22.88
C ALA A 276 -16.02 11.76 -21.57
N LEU A 277 -16.35 10.71 -20.81
CA LEU A 277 -15.65 10.37 -19.57
C LEU A 277 -14.20 9.93 -19.83
N ALA A 278 -13.93 9.17 -20.88
CA ALA A 278 -12.57 8.80 -21.27
C ALA A 278 -11.72 10.03 -21.57
N ARG A 279 -12.27 11.03 -22.29
CA ARG A 279 -11.57 12.29 -22.57
C ARG A 279 -11.34 13.10 -21.29
N GLU A 280 -12.33 13.18 -20.41
CA GLU A 280 -12.22 13.90 -19.15
C GLU A 280 -11.20 13.26 -18.22
N ILE A 281 -11.36 11.96 -17.92
CA ILE A 281 -10.49 11.19 -17.04
C ILE A 281 -9.08 11.12 -17.62
N GLY A 282 -8.94 10.81 -18.91
CA GLY A 282 -7.66 10.75 -19.60
C GLY A 282 -6.95 12.10 -19.67
N GLY A 283 -7.71 13.19 -19.82
CA GLY A 283 -7.22 14.58 -19.88
C GLY A 283 -6.76 15.15 -18.54
N ARG A 284 -7.05 14.48 -17.41
CA ARG A 284 -6.48 14.84 -16.10
C ARG A 284 -4.99 14.55 -15.98
N PHE A 285 -4.46 13.70 -16.87
CA PHE A 285 -3.09 13.24 -16.82
C PHE A 285 -2.38 13.61 -18.11
N ASP A 286 -1.48 14.58 -18.05
CA ASP A 286 -0.64 14.95 -19.19
C ASP A 286 0.19 13.76 -19.68
N HIS A 287 0.70 12.95 -18.74
CA HIS A 287 1.45 11.72 -19.00
C HIS A 287 1.02 10.60 -18.05
N VAL A 288 0.99 9.36 -18.54
CA VAL A 288 0.82 8.15 -17.71
C VAL A 288 2.05 7.28 -17.86
N LEU A 289 2.60 6.87 -16.72
CA LEU A 289 3.76 5.99 -16.59
C LEU A 289 3.29 4.71 -15.91
N VAL A 290 3.53 3.56 -16.52
CA VAL A 290 3.14 2.25 -15.96
C VAL A 290 4.38 1.38 -15.86
N ASP A 291 4.71 0.96 -14.65
CA ASP A 291 5.77 0.00 -14.38
C ASP A 291 5.21 -1.43 -14.36
N GLU A 292 6.09 -2.42 -14.50
CA GLU A 292 5.76 -3.86 -14.50
C GLU A 292 4.62 -4.24 -15.47
N TYR A 293 4.64 -3.68 -16.67
CA TYR A 293 3.54 -3.80 -17.63
C TYR A 293 3.29 -5.24 -18.12
N GLN A 294 4.29 -6.11 -18.05
CA GLN A 294 4.15 -7.54 -18.37
C GLN A 294 3.17 -8.29 -17.46
N ASP A 295 2.90 -7.75 -16.27
CA ASP A 295 2.03 -8.37 -15.27
C ASP A 295 0.60 -7.81 -15.29
N THR A 296 0.30 -6.95 -16.26
CA THR A 296 -1.05 -6.42 -16.43
C THR A 296 -2.03 -7.45 -16.98
N ASN A 297 -3.27 -7.42 -16.51
CA ASN A 297 -4.37 -8.23 -17.05
C ASN A 297 -5.13 -7.51 -18.19
N THR A 298 -6.12 -8.18 -18.77
CA THR A 298 -6.92 -7.65 -19.89
C THR A 298 -7.65 -6.36 -19.52
N ILE A 299 -8.22 -6.27 -18.31
CA ILE A 299 -8.92 -5.09 -17.83
C ILE A 299 -7.95 -3.91 -17.69
N GLN A 300 -6.80 -4.09 -17.05
CA GLN A 300 -5.81 -3.04 -16.83
C GLN A 300 -5.29 -2.47 -18.15
N ALA A 301 -4.98 -3.32 -19.12
CA ALA A 301 -4.61 -2.86 -20.46
C ALA A 301 -5.79 -2.18 -21.19
N GLY A 302 -7.02 -2.66 -20.99
CA GLY A 302 -8.25 -2.01 -21.47
C GLY A 302 -8.43 -0.58 -20.93
N ILE A 303 -8.19 -0.38 -19.63
CA ILE A 303 -8.28 0.91 -18.97
C ILE A 303 -7.33 1.92 -19.61
N LEU A 304 -6.06 1.53 -19.78
CA LEU A 304 -5.06 2.40 -20.39
C LEU A 304 -5.42 2.76 -21.83
N ARG A 305 -5.91 1.80 -22.61
CA ARG A 305 -6.39 2.04 -23.99
C ARG A 305 -7.56 3.03 -24.01
N GLY A 306 -8.52 2.90 -23.08
CA GLY A 306 -9.62 3.85 -22.95
C GLY A 306 -9.15 5.26 -22.57
N MET A 307 -8.32 5.37 -21.52
CA MET A 307 -7.75 6.65 -21.06
C MET A 307 -6.87 7.36 -22.10
N ARG A 308 -6.28 6.60 -23.02
CA ARG A 308 -5.34 7.09 -24.03
C ARG A 308 -5.90 6.98 -25.44
N LYS A 309 -7.23 6.92 -25.56
CA LYS A 309 -7.94 6.94 -26.84
C LYS A 309 -7.77 8.27 -27.59
N PHE A 310 -7.65 9.39 -26.86
CA PHE A 310 -7.59 10.75 -27.44
C PHE A 310 -6.23 11.45 -27.29
N ASN A 311 -5.27 10.84 -26.59
CA ASN A 311 -3.88 11.29 -26.53
C ASN A 311 -2.94 10.09 -26.34
N ALA A 312 -1.74 10.17 -26.89
CA ALA A 312 -0.77 9.05 -26.89
C ALA A 312 0.30 9.15 -25.80
N ASN A 313 0.09 9.97 -24.76
CA ASN A 313 1.08 10.22 -23.71
C ASN A 313 1.06 9.08 -22.67
N LEU A 314 1.54 7.92 -23.10
CA LEU A 314 1.67 6.70 -22.32
C LEU A 314 3.07 6.13 -22.48
N MET A 315 3.76 5.93 -21.36
CA MET A 315 5.01 5.19 -21.29
C MET A 315 4.80 3.97 -20.41
N VAL A 316 5.12 2.80 -20.94
CA VAL A 316 5.09 1.54 -20.19
C VAL A 316 6.51 0.99 -20.08
N VAL A 317 6.83 0.43 -18.92
CA VAL A 317 8.08 -0.25 -18.63
C VAL A 317 7.72 -1.67 -18.21
N GLY A 318 8.49 -2.65 -18.68
CA GLY A 318 8.31 -4.03 -18.29
C GLY A 318 9.29 -4.97 -18.95
N ASP A 319 9.28 -6.21 -18.49
CA ASP A 319 10.15 -7.29 -18.96
C ASP A 319 9.33 -8.55 -19.19
N ASP A 320 9.20 -8.97 -20.46
CA ASP A 320 8.44 -10.16 -20.83
C ASP A 320 8.97 -11.44 -20.17
N ALA A 321 10.29 -11.51 -19.91
CA ALA A 321 10.92 -12.62 -19.21
C ALA A 321 10.57 -12.70 -17.73
N GLN A 322 9.99 -11.63 -17.16
CA GLN A 322 9.61 -11.53 -15.74
C GLN A 322 8.10 -11.68 -15.51
N SER A 323 7.32 -12.02 -16.55
CA SER A 323 5.88 -12.25 -16.39
C SER A 323 5.60 -13.54 -15.61
N ILE A 324 5.35 -13.42 -14.31
CA ILE A 324 5.13 -14.56 -13.40
C ILE A 324 3.71 -14.61 -12.82
N TYR A 325 2.88 -13.59 -13.08
CA TYR A 325 1.52 -13.48 -12.52
C TYR A 325 0.40 -14.04 -13.44
N SER A 326 0.73 -14.94 -14.37
CA SER A 326 -0.26 -15.53 -15.30
C SER A 326 -1.42 -16.24 -14.58
N PHE A 327 -1.19 -16.77 -13.37
CA PHE A 327 -2.24 -17.35 -12.52
C PHE A 327 -3.29 -16.31 -12.06
N ARG A 328 -2.94 -15.01 -12.01
CA ARG A 328 -3.83 -13.87 -11.74
C ARG A 328 -4.36 -13.16 -12.99
N ALA A 329 -4.36 -13.86 -14.12
CA ALA A 329 -4.81 -13.35 -15.42
C ALA A 329 -3.90 -12.28 -16.04
N ALA A 330 -2.66 -12.14 -15.56
CA ALA A 330 -1.67 -11.36 -16.29
C ALA A 330 -1.50 -11.94 -17.71
N ASN A 331 -1.43 -11.05 -18.69
CA ASN A 331 -1.29 -11.41 -20.08
C ASN A 331 -0.04 -10.75 -20.66
N VAL A 332 1.04 -11.53 -20.80
CA VAL A 332 2.31 -11.09 -21.41
C VAL A 332 2.12 -10.51 -22.81
N ARG A 333 1.04 -10.87 -23.53
CA ARG A 333 0.73 -10.26 -24.83
C ARG A 333 0.48 -8.75 -24.73
N ASN A 334 0.07 -8.23 -23.57
CA ASN A 334 -0.13 -6.80 -23.37
C ASN A 334 1.15 -6.01 -23.68
N ILE A 335 2.30 -6.46 -23.18
CA ILE A 335 3.59 -5.83 -23.47
C ILE A 335 4.08 -6.16 -24.88
N LEU A 336 3.97 -7.43 -25.32
CA LEU A 336 4.46 -7.88 -26.63
C LEU A 336 3.73 -7.20 -27.81
N ASP A 337 2.44 -6.95 -27.66
CA ASP A 337 1.59 -6.32 -28.68
C ASP A 337 1.43 -4.81 -28.46
N PHE A 338 2.12 -4.20 -27.49
CA PHE A 338 2.01 -2.77 -27.21
C PHE A 338 2.23 -1.86 -28.44
N PRO A 339 3.25 -2.09 -29.31
CA PRO A 339 3.45 -1.29 -30.51
C PRO A 339 2.31 -1.40 -31.54
N ARG A 340 1.57 -2.52 -31.53
CA ARG A 340 0.38 -2.71 -32.36
C ARG A 340 -0.83 -2.00 -31.77
N GLN A 341 -0.95 -1.99 -30.44
CA GLN A 341 -2.05 -1.33 -29.72
C GLN A 341 -1.92 0.19 -29.71
N PHE A 342 -0.68 0.71 -29.69
CA PHE A 342 -0.37 2.13 -29.72
C PHE A 342 0.58 2.43 -30.91
N PRO A 343 0.03 2.58 -32.13
CA PRO A 343 0.83 2.90 -33.31
C PRO A 343 1.66 4.18 -33.11
N GLY A 344 2.94 4.13 -33.46
CA GLY A 344 3.89 5.23 -33.23
C GLY A 344 4.66 5.14 -31.91
N ALA A 345 4.44 4.09 -31.10
CA ALA A 345 5.25 3.84 -29.90
C ALA A 345 6.74 3.67 -30.24
N THR A 346 7.59 4.40 -29.51
CA THR A 346 9.04 4.23 -29.56
C THR A 346 9.45 3.10 -28.59
N ILE A 347 10.18 2.11 -29.09
CA ILE A 347 10.69 1.01 -28.27
C ILE A 347 12.14 1.32 -27.90
N VAL A 348 12.42 1.36 -26.59
CA VAL A 348 13.78 1.52 -26.06
C VAL A 348 14.12 0.24 -25.30
N THR A 349 15.16 -0.47 -25.74
CA THR A 349 15.66 -1.69 -25.07
C THR A 349 16.79 -1.34 -24.13
N LEU A 350 16.69 -1.80 -22.87
CA LEU A 350 17.72 -1.64 -21.86
C LEU A 350 18.41 -2.99 -21.62
N GLU A 351 19.60 -3.17 -22.17
CA GLU A 351 20.34 -4.44 -22.13
C GLU A 351 21.45 -4.45 -21.07
N GLN A 352 21.93 -3.28 -20.66
CA GLN A 352 22.96 -3.16 -19.64
C GLN A 352 22.35 -3.37 -18.25
N ASN A 353 22.79 -4.44 -17.59
CA ASN A 353 22.43 -4.76 -16.22
C ASN A 353 23.47 -4.21 -15.24
N TYR A 354 22.99 -3.41 -14.30
CA TYR A 354 23.82 -2.78 -13.26
C TYR A 354 23.82 -3.57 -11.93
N ARG A 355 22.95 -4.56 -11.78
CA ARG A 355 22.71 -5.31 -10.53
C ARG A 355 23.65 -6.52 -10.38
N SER A 356 23.73 -7.32 -11.43
CA SER A 356 24.37 -8.64 -11.43
C SER A 356 25.70 -8.64 -12.19
N VAL A 357 26.53 -9.64 -11.90
CA VAL A 357 27.79 -9.89 -12.59
C VAL A 357 27.58 -10.71 -13.86
N GLN A 358 28.47 -10.61 -14.83
CA GLN A 358 28.35 -11.28 -16.12
C GLN A 358 28.11 -12.81 -16.00
N PRO A 359 28.82 -13.56 -15.13
CA PRO A 359 28.57 -15.01 -15.00
C PRO A 359 27.13 -15.40 -14.60
N ILE A 360 26.45 -14.57 -13.81
CA ILE A 360 25.03 -14.77 -13.44
C ILE A 360 24.13 -14.46 -14.66
N LEU A 361 24.44 -13.40 -15.40
CA LEU A 361 23.69 -13.04 -16.61
C LEU A 361 23.85 -14.08 -17.72
N ASP A 362 25.03 -14.66 -17.90
CA ASP A 362 25.27 -15.71 -18.89
C ASP A 362 24.36 -16.92 -18.64
N THR A 363 24.19 -17.29 -17.37
CA THR A 363 23.29 -18.38 -16.96
C THR A 363 21.83 -17.99 -17.20
N THR A 364 21.46 -16.76 -16.86
CA THR A 364 20.10 -16.23 -17.07
C THR A 364 19.74 -16.16 -18.56
N ASN A 365 20.62 -15.62 -19.39
CA ASN A 365 20.47 -15.51 -20.84
C ASN A 365 20.32 -16.88 -21.51
N ARG A 366 21.11 -17.88 -21.06
CA ARG A 366 21.01 -19.27 -21.55
C ARG A 366 19.73 -19.98 -21.12
N LEU A 367 19.20 -19.66 -19.94
CA LEU A 367 17.92 -20.20 -19.49
C LEU A 367 16.78 -19.61 -20.33
N ILE A 368 16.73 -18.28 -20.45
CA ILE A 368 15.63 -17.59 -21.15
C ILE A 368 15.68 -17.77 -22.67
N SER A 369 16.83 -18.11 -23.26
CA SER A 369 16.93 -18.41 -24.71
C SER A 369 16.10 -19.62 -25.15
N GLN A 370 15.62 -20.43 -24.20
CA GLN A 370 14.74 -21.58 -24.46
C GLN A 370 13.25 -21.19 -24.55
N ALA A 371 12.89 -19.95 -24.20
CA ALA A 371 11.52 -19.47 -24.28
C ALA A 371 11.08 -19.27 -25.74
N ARG A 372 9.88 -19.78 -26.08
CA ARG A 372 9.34 -19.74 -27.46
C ARG A 372 8.90 -18.35 -27.92
N HIS A 373 8.51 -17.49 -26.98
CA HIS A 373 8.00 -16.15 -27.25
C HIS A 373 8.70 -15.18 -26.31
N ARG A 374 9.54 -14.30 -26.87
CA ARG A 374 10.25 -13.26 -26.12
C ARG A 374 10.61 -12.08 -27.01
N TYR A 375 10.88 -10.93 -26.40
CA TYR A 375 11.74 -9.94 -27.04
C TYR A 375 13.18 -10.45 -27.04
N THR A 376 13.85 -10.37 -28.19
CA THR A 376 15.27 -10.75 -28.29
C THR A 376 16.11 -9.64 -27.67
N LYS A 377 16.49 -9.81 -26.41
CA LYS A 377 17.48 -8.99 -25.72
C LYS A 377 18.45 -9.90 -24.99
N ASP A 378 19.73 -9.57 -25.05
CA ASP A 378 20.78 -10.28 -24.32
C ASP A 378 21.36 -9.33 -23.28
N LEU A 379 21.18 -9.67 -21.99
CA LEU A 379 21.63 -8.82 -20.90
C LEU A 379 23.15 -8.90 -20.74
N TRP A 380 23.82 -7.77 -20.59
CA TRP A 380 25.26 -7.70 -20.34
C TRP A 380 25.59 -6.83 -19.13
N SER A 381 26.75 -7.06 -18.50
CA SER A 381 27.22 -6.27 -17.36
C SER A 381 28.66 -5.82 -17.53
N ALA A 382 28.94 -4.60 -17.07
CA ALA A 382 30.30 -4.11 -16.91
C ALA A 382 31.04 -4.82 -15.76
N ARG A 383 30.30 -5.45 -14.82
CA ARG A 383 30.85 -6.20 -13.69
C ARG A 383 31.18 -7.62 -14.13
N LYS A 384 32.41 -7.82 -14.61
CA LYS A 384 32.87 -9.10 -15.17
C LYS A 384 33.27 -10.12 -14.10
N GLU A 385 33.76 -9.64 -12.95
CA GLU A 385 34.24 -10.48 -11.86
C GLU A 385 33.09 -11.02 -11.01
N GLY A 386 33.17 -12.30 -10.66
CA GLY A 386 32.21 -12.99 -9.80
C GLY A 386 32.13 -14.49 -10.11
N GLU A 387 31.43 -15.22 -9.25
CA GLU A 387 31.25 -16.66 -9.43
C GLU A 387 30.01 -16.99 -10.28
N ARG A 388 30.05 -18.17 -10.91
CA ARG A 388 28.86 -18.74 -11.55
C ARG A 388 27.88 -19.24 -10.49
N PRO A 389 26.56 -19.20 -10.77
CA PRO A 389 25.57 -19.87 -9.93
C PRO A 389 25.96 -21.35 -9.70
N ARG A 390 25.90 -21.80 -8.44
CA ARG A 390 26.21 -23.19 -8.06
C ARG A 390 24.92 -23.98 -7.95
N LEU A 391 24.89 -25.18 -8.52
CA LEU A 391 23.83 -26.17 -8.31
C LEU A 391 24.33 -27.18 -7.28
N VAL A 392 23.56 -27.37 -6.20
CA VAL A 392 23.89 -28.30 -5.12
C VAL A 392 22.75 -29.28 -4.96
N THR A 393 23.08 -30.57 -4.98
CA THR A 393 22.13 -31.66 -4.76
C THR A 393 22.26 -32.09 -3.30
N CYS A 394 21.13 -32.09 -2.59
CA CYS A 394 21.01 -32.59 -1.21
C CYS A 394 20.21 -33.89 -1.22
N GLN A 395 20.45 -34.77 -0.26
CA GLN A 395 19.75 -36.04 -0.09
C GLN A 395 18.32 -35.83 0.43
N ASP A 396 18.14 -34.87 1.33
CA ASP A 396 16.86 -34.50 1.92
C ASP A 396 16.79 -33.01 2.29
N GLU A 397 15.64 -32.60 2.83
CA GLU A 397 15.38 -31.22 3.28
C GLU A 397 16.29 -30.81 4.46
N GLY A 398 16.66 -31.77 5.32
CA GLY A 398 17.54 -31.51 6.47
C GLY A 398 18.96 -31.16 6.03
N GLU A 399 19.52 -31.90 5.07
CA GLU A 399 20.81 -31.59 4.46
C GLU A 399 20.76 -30.24 3.72
N GLN A 400 19.67 -29.96 3.00
CA GLN A 400 19.47 -28.68 2.34
C GLN A 400 19.51 -27.51 3.32
N ASP A 401 18.76 -27.61 4.43
CA ASP A 401 18.70 -26.56 5.45
C ASP A 401 20.05 -26.35 6.12
N ALA A 402 20.73 -27.46 6.48
CA ALA A 402 22.08 -27.42 7.03
C ALA A 402 23.07 -26.76 6.07
N TYR A 403 22.98 -27.08 4.77
CA TYR A 403 23.82 -26.47 3.74
C TYR A 403 23.56 -24.97 3.59
N ILE A 404 22.29 -24.55 3.52
CA ILE A 404 21.91 -23.13 3.41
C ILE A 404 22.45 -22.35 4.61
N VAL A 405 22.20 -22.86 5.83
CA VAL A 405 22.65 -22.23 7.07
C VAL A 405 24.18 -22.12 7.12
N ALA A 406 24.90 -23.18 6.74
CA ALA A 406 26.36 -23.16 6.67
C ALA A 406 26.87 -22.07 5.72
N ARG A 407 26.24 -21.91 4.54
CA ARG A 407 26.61 -20.86 3.58
C ARG A 407 26.26 -19.46 4.06
N VAL A 408 25.13 -19.29 4.74
CA VAL A 408 24.74 -17.99 5.31
C VAL A 408 25.77 -17.52 6.34
N LEU A 409 26.18 -18.43 7.23
CA LEU A 409 27.19 -18.16 8.25
C LEU A 409 28.57 -17.94 7.64
N GLU A 410 28.99 -18.73 6.66
CA GLU A 410 30.26 -18.55 5.95
C GLU A 410 30.35 -17.16 5.29
N HIS A 411 29.31 -16.72 4.57
CA HIS A 411 29.28 -15.38 3.99
C HIS A 411 29.26 -14.28 5.06
N TYR A 412 28.62 -14.54 6.21
CA TYR A 412 28.61 -13.61 7.33
C TYR A 412 30.02 -13.42 7.93
N GLU A 413 30.77 -14.51 8.12
CA GLU A 413 32.18 -14.48 8.55
C GLU A 413 33.08 -13.76 7.52
N GLN A 414 32.75 -13.85 6.23
CA GLN A 414 33.40 -13.09 5.16
C GLN A 414 32.98 -11.61 5.10
N GLY A 415 32.14 -11.15 6.04
CA GLY A 415 31.73 -9.76 6.18
C GLY A 415 30.46 -9.37 5.42
N VAL A 416 29.72 -10.32 4.83
CA VAL A 416 28.43 -10.04 4.16
C VAL A 416 27.32 -9.98 5.22
N PRO A 417 26.70 -8.81 5.47
CA PRO A 417 25.64 -8.69 6.47
C PRO A 417 24.45 -9.62 6.15
N LEU A 418 23.83 -10.22 7.15
CA LEU A 418 22.66 -11.11 6.98
C LEU A 418 21.54 -10.45 6.16
N ARG A 419 21.30 -9.15 6.34
CA ARG A 419 20.33 -8.34 5.58
C ARG A 419 20.61 -8.24 4.07
N ARG A 420 21.80 -8.63 3.59
CA ARG A 420 22.16 -8.70 2.16
C ARG A 420 22.09 -10.11 1.59
N GLN A 421 21.66 -11.07 2.39
CA GLN A 421 21.48 -12.45 1.99
C GLN A 421 19.97 -12.72 1.88
N ALA A 422 19.57 -13.55 0.92
CA ALA A 422 18.17 -13.90 0.70
C ALA A 422 18.06 -15.36 0.30
N VAL A 423 17.05 -16.04 0.84
CA VAL A 423 16.66 -17.40 0.43
C VAL A 423 15.32 -17.29 -0.28
N LEU A 424 15.27 -17.75 -1.53
CA LEU A 424 14.07 -17.74 -2.36
C LEU A 424 13.54 -19.16 -2.49
N PHE A 425 12.25 -19.33 -2.27
CA PHE A 425 11.58 -20.62 -2.34
C PHE A 425 10.31 -20.52 -3.20
N ARG A 426 9.89 -21.64 -3.79
CA ARG A 426 8.75 -21.69 -4.72
C ARG A 426 7.39 -21.54 -4.02
N ALA A 427 7.28 -22.01 -2.78
CA ALA A 427 6.07 -22.03 -1.98
C ALA A 427 6.42 -21.81 -0.50
N GLY A 428 5.55 -21.12 0.24
CA GLY A 428 5.82 -20.70 1.62
C GLY A 428 6.13 -21.84 2.59
N HIS A 429 5.48 -22.99 2.44
CA HIS A 429 5.70 -24.16 3.31
C HIS A 429 7.10 -24.77 3.15
N LEU A 430 7.80 -24.51 2.03
CA LEU A 430 9.17 -24.98 1.83
C LEU A 430 10.20 -24.25 2.69
N SER A 431 9.80 -23.18 3.38
CA SER A 431 10.66 -22.46 4.32
C SER A 431 10.50 -22.91 5.77
N ASP A 432 9.48 -23.70 6.09
CA ASP A 432 9.08 -23.97 7.47
C ASP A 432 10.18 -24.71 8.26
N SER A 433 10.85 -25.69 7.64
CA SER A 433 11.97 -26.43 8.26
C SER A 433 13.21 -25.54 8.44
N LEU A 434 13.53 -24.72 7.44
CA LEU A 434 14.64 -23.78 7.49
C LEU A 434 14.45 -22.72 8.58
N GLU A 435 13.23 -22.23 8.79
CA GLU A 435 12.89 -21.28 9.84
C GLU A 435 13.15 -21.84 11.25
N ILE A 436 12.78 -23.10 11.46
CA ILE A 436 13.07 -23.81 12.72
C ILE A 436 14.58 -23.87 12.95
N GLU A 437 15.35 -24.23 11.93
CA GLU A 437 16.80 -24.36 12.05
C GLU A 437 17.51 -23.01 12.23
N LEU A 438 17.09 -21.96 11.52
CA LEU A 438 17.57 -20.58 11.71
C LEU A 438 17.29 -20.09 13.14
N THR A 439 16.07 -20.33 13.64
CA THR A 439 15.66 -19.98 15.01
C THR A 439 16.48 -20.74 16.05
N ARG A 440 16.64 -22.05 15.86
CA ARG A 440 17.43 -22.92 16.74
C ARG A 440 18.88 -22.45 16.86
N ARG A 441 19.45 -21.90 15.80
CA ARG A 441 20.81 -21.34 15.76
C ARG A 441 20.89 -19.85 16.05
N ASN A 442 19.77 -19.22 16.44
CA ASN A 442 19.68 -17.80 16.76
C ASN A 442 20.16 -16.89 15.60
N ILE A 443 19.86 -17.28 14.36
CA ILE A 443 20.16 -16.49 13.16
C ILE A 443 18.94 -15.62 12.85
N PRO A 444 19.04 -14.28 12.94
CA PRO A 444 17.91 -13.40 12.69
C PRO A 444 17.52 -13.43 11.21
N TYR A 445 16.22 -13.56 10.95
CA TYR A 445 15.66 -13.59 9.60
C TYR A 445 14.33 -12.84 9.53
N HIS A 446 13.91 -12.50 8.31
CA HIS A 446 12.60 -11.93 8.03
C HIS A 446 11.91 -12.74 6.93
N LYS A 447 10.75 -13.33 7.23
CA LYS A 447 9.89 -13.99 6.23
C LYS A 447 8.98 -12.96 5.57
N TYR A 448 9.05 -12.86 4.24
CA TYR A 448 8.12 -12.06 3.45
C TYR A 448 6.97 -12.92 2.96
N GLY A 449 5.74 -12.40 3.01
CA GLY A 449 4.54 -13.13 2.61
C GLY A 449 3.75 -13.80 3.74
N GLY A 450 3.97 -13.37 5.00
CA GLY A 450 3.11 -13.71 6.14
C GLY A 450 1.84 -12.85 6.21
N LEU A 451 1.10 -12.98 7.32
CA LEU A 451 -0.15 -12.26 7.57
C LEU A 451 0.08 -10.74 7.48
N ARG A 452 -0.65 -10.05 6.60
CA ARG A 452 -0.46 -8.60 6.41
C ARG A 452 -1.00 -7.85 7.63
N PHE A 453 -0.45 -6.67 7.93
CA PHE A 453 -0.94 -5.85 9.06
C PHE A 453 -2.46 -5.61 9.01
N LEU A 454 -2.99 -5.27 7.83
CA LEU A 454 -4.43 -5.07 7.63
C LEU A 454 -5.25 -6.36 7.70
N GLU A 455 -4.60 -7.52 7.62
CA GLU A 455 -5.27 -8.82 7.76
C GLU A 455 -5.35 -9.28 9.22
N ALA A 456 -4.61 -8.63 10.14
CA ALA A 456 -4.64 -8.95 11.55
C ALA A 456 -6.05 -8.75 12.11
N ALA A 457 -6.53 -9.72 12.90
CA ALA A 457 -7.93 -9.77 13.35
C ALA A 457 -8.37 -8.46 14.03
N HIS A 458 -7.57 -7.97 14.99
CA HIS A 458 -7.86 -6.73 15.72
C HIS A 458 -7.83 -5.47 14.84
N VAL A 459 -7.00 -5.44 13.79
CA VAL A 459 -6.97 -4.32 12.83
C VAL A 459 -8.25 -4.35 11.98
N LYS A 460 -8.65 -5.52 11.50
CA LYS A 460 -9.91 -5.67 10.76
C LYS A 460 -11.12 -5.34 11.63
N ASP A 461 -11.13 -5.74 12.90
CA ASP A 461 -12.21 -5.43 13.84
C ASP A 461 -12.39 -3.91 13.97
N LEU A 462 -11.30 -3.18 14.18
CA LEU A 462 -11.30 -1.72 14.25
C LEU A 462 -11.80 -1.08 12.94
N VAL A 463 -11.27 -1.54 11.79
CA VAL A 463 -11.65 -1.02 10.47
C VAL A 463 -13.13 -1.29 10.17
N SER A 464 -13.69 -2.40 10.62
CA SER A 464 -15.11 -2.69 10.44
C SER A 464 -16.02 -1.71 11.16
N PHE A 465 -15.65 -1.19 12.34
CA PHE A 465 -16.40 -0.11 12.99
C PHE A 465 -16.45 1.17 12.14
N LEU A 466 -15.34 1.52 11.48
CA LEU A 466 -15.28 2.69 10.61
C LEU A 466 -16.08 2.47 9.32
N ARG A 467 -15.99 1.27 8.74
CA ARG A 467 -16.72 0.90 7.52
C ARG A 467 -18.22 0.93 7.69
N VAL A 468 -18.77 0.50 8.83
CA VAL A 468 -20.23 0.55 9.05
C VAL A 468 -20.76 1.96 9.28
N VAL A 469 -19.90 2.88 9.71
CA VAL A 469 -20.22 4.31 9.83
C VAL A 469 -20.18 4.98 8.46
N GLU A 470 -19.16 4.70 7.63
CA GLU A 470 -19.06 5.21 6.25
C GLU A 470 -20.16 4.62 5.36
N ASN A 471 -20.36 3.29 5.41
CA ASN A 471 -21.37 2.56 4.67
C ASN A 471 -22.22 1.69 5.61
N PRO A 472 -23.40 2.18 6.05
CA PRO A 472 -24.31 1.42 6.90
C PRO A 472 -24.88 0.16 6.23
N GLN A 473 -24.70 0.00 4.91
CA GLN A 473 -25.11 -1.18 4.16
C GLN A 473 -24.04 -2.28 4.10
N ASP A 474 -22.83 -2.06 4.64
CA ASP A 474 -21.74 -3.04 4.62
C ASP A 474 -22.04 -4.25 5.53
N GLU A 475 -22.72 -5.23 4.96
CA GLU A 475 -23.16 -6.45 5.65
C GLU A 475 -22.00 -7.23 6.27
N MET A 476 -20.84 -7.30 5.59
CA MET A 476 -19.68 -8.04 6.08
C MET A 476 -19.03 -7.35 7.29
N ALA A 477 -18.89 -6.03 7.23
CA ALA A 477 -18.39 -5.27 8.36
C ALA A 477 -19.35 -5.36 9.57
N TRP A 478 -20.66 -5.30 9.33
CA TRP A 478 -21.64 -5.47 10.41
C TRP A 478 -21.61 -6.86 11.04
N PHE A 479 -21.51 -7.93 10.25
CA PHE A 479 -21.41 -9.28 10.80
C PHE A 479 -20.21 -9.38 11.75
N ARG A 480 -19.07 -8.82 11.36
CA ARG A 480 -17.86 -8.79 12.19
C ARG A 480 -18.09 -8.01 13.49
N VAL A 481 -18.67 -6.80 13.39
CA VAL A 481 -18.97 -5.95 14.55
C VAL A 481 -19.92 -6.62 15.53
N LEU A 482 -21.02 -7.19 15.03
CA LEU A 482 -22.07 -7.76 15.86
C LEU A 482 -21.65 -9.09 16.51
N GLN A 483 -20.86 -9.92 15.82
CA GLN A 483 -20.38 -11.19 16.35
C GLN A 483 -19.30 -11.05 17.44
N MET A 484 -18.75 -9.85 17.65
CA MET A 484 -17.91 -9.57 18.82
C MET A 484 -18.72 -9.47 20.13
N ILE A 485 -20.04 -9.31 20.05
CA ILE A 485 -20.90 -9.22 21.24
C ILE A 485 -21.31 -10.62 21.69
N ASP A 486 -20.94 -10.97 22.91
CA ASP A 486 -21.35 -12.24 23.53
C ASP A 486 -22.88 -12.43 23.48
N GLY A 487 -23.31 -13.59 22.99
CA GLY A 487 -24.72 -13.93 22.82
C GLY A 487 -25.36 -13.45 21.51
N VAL A 488 -24.60 -12.83 20.60
CA VAL A 488 -25.06 -12.50 19.23
C VAL A 488 -24.57 -13.57 18.26
N GLY A 489 -25.47 -14.47 17.87
CA GLY A 489 -25.22 -15.45 16.81
C GLY A 489 -25.50 -14.92 15.40
N PRO A 490 -25.19 -15.69 14.34
CA PRO A 490 -25.43 -15.30 12.95
C PRO A 490 -26.86 -14.85 12.65
N ALA A 491 -27.88 -15.55 13.18
CA ALA A 491 -29.29 -15.21 12.96
C ALA A 491 -29.67 -13.85 13.58
N THR A 492 -29.20 -13.57 14.80
CA THR A 492 -29.41 -12.29 15.48
C THR A 492 -28.71 -11.16 14.72
N ALA A 493 -27.47 -11.38 14.29
CA ALA A 493 -26.73 -10.41 13.49
C ALA A 493 -27.45 -10.08 12.17
N SER A 494 -27.88 -11.10 11.41
CA SER A 494 -28.63 -10.88 10.16
C SER A 494 -29.93 -10.07 10.36
N ALA A 495 -30.67 -10.35 11.44
CA ALA A 495 -31.90 -9.62 11.74
C ALA A 495 -31.63 -8.13 12.03
N ALA A 496 -30.60 -7.84 12.84
CA ALA A 496 -30.21 -6.48 13.15
C ALA A 496 -29.65 -5.72 11.93
N ILE A 497 -28.83 -6.39 11.10
CA ILE A 497 -28.33 -5.84 9.83
C ILE A 497 -29.50 -5.46 8.93
N GLY A 498 -30.55 -6.31 8.85
CA GLY A 498 -31.74 -6.01 8.07
C GLY A 498 -32.48 -4.75 8.53
N GLN A 499 -32.45 -4.44 9.82
CA GLN A 499 -33.03 -3.21 10.38
C GLN A 499 -32.19 -1.98 10.06
N VAL A 500 -30.88 -2.04 10.30
CA VAL A 500 -29.94 -0.95 9.94
C VAL A 500 -29.99 -0.65 8.43
N SER A 501 -30.02 -1.71 7.61
CA SER A 501 -30.10 -1.59 6.15
C SER A 501 -31.36 -0.84 5.70
N ARG A 502 -32.50 -0.99 6.39
CA ARG A 502 -33.73 -0.27 6.03
C ARG A 502 -33.68 1.20 6.42
N ALA A 503 -32.99 1.52 7.51
CA ALA A 503 -32.86 2.89 8.00
C ALA A 503 -31.73 3.67 7.30
N HIS A 504 -30.78 2.98 6.66
CA HIS A 504 -29.54 3.57 6.13
C HIS A 504 -28.75 4.35 7.20
N ASP A 505 -28.82 3.92 8.46
CA ASP A 505 -28.22 4.63 9.60
C ASP A 505 -27.76 3.62 10.66
N PRO A 506 -26.46 3.61 11.06
CA PRO A 506 -25.94 2.70 12.06
C PRO A 506 -26.60 2.91 13.44
N ARG A 507 -27.14 4.10 13.72
CA ARG A 507 -27.86 4.43 14.97
C ARG A 507 -29.17 3.66 15.12
N ALA A 508 -29.72 3.13 14.02
CA ALA A 508 -30.94 2.30 14.04
C ALA A 508 -30.79 0.99 14.82
N LEU A 509 -29.57 0.60 15.21
CA LEU A 509 -29.34 -0.51 16.14
C LEU A 509 -30.03 -0.32 17.50
N ARG A 510 -30.27 0.93 17.93
CA ARG A 510 -30.95 1.24 19.19
C ARG A 510 -32.38 0.69 19.25
N ASP A 511 -33.00 0.52 18.09
CA ASP A 511 -34.38 0.11 17.93
C ASP A 511 -34.52 -1.43 17.84
N TYR A 512 -33.40 -2.17 17.82
CA TYR A 512 -33.40 -3.63 17.85
C TYR A 512 -33.31 -4.14 19.30
N THR A 513 -34.10 -5.15 19.64
CA THR A 513 -34.06 -5.77 20.97
C THR A 513 -33.12 -6.98 20.97
N PRO A 514 -31.90 -6.88 21.55
CA PRO A 514 -30.95 -7.99 21.56
C PRO A 514 -31.33 -9.07 22.60
N PRO A 515 -30.80 -10.30 22.45
CA PRO A 515 -30.91 -11.34 23.47
C PRO A 515 -30.40 -10.86 24.84
N PRO A 516 -30.94 -11.39 25.96
CA PRO A 516 -30.55 -10.94 27.32
C PRO A 516 -29.04 -10.94 27.57
N ALA A 517 -28.33 -11.94 27.06
CA ALA A 517 -26.87 -12.07 27.18
C ALA A 517 -26.10 -10.93 26.50
N ALA A 518 -26.64 -10.36 25.41
CA ALA A 518 -25.98 -9.35 24.58
C ALA A 518 -26.29 -7.90 25.01
N ARG A 519 -27.23 -7.66 25.94
CA ARG A 519 -27.76 -6.31 26.27
C ARG A 519 -26.70 -5.30 26.69
N THR A 520 -25.65 -5.72 27.39
CA THR A 520 -24.60 -4.80 27.85
C THR A 520 -23.70 -4.38 26.70
N GLY A 521 -23.17 -5.33 25.93
CA GLY A 521 -22.36 -5.04 24.75
C GLY A 521 -23.14 -4.28 23.67
N TRP A 522 -24.43 -4.59 23.49
CA TRP A 522 -25.29 -3.87 22.56
C TRP A 522 -25.44 -2.38 22.89
N ARG A 523 -25.68 -2.05 24.17
CA ARG A 523 -25.79 -0.65 24.61
C ARG A 523 -24.49 0.12 24.41
N GLN A 524 -23.34 -0.54 24.63
CA GLN A 524 -22.03 0.06 24.36
C GLN A 524 -21.83 0.29 22.87
N LEU A 525 -22.20 -0.67 22.03
CA LEU A 525 -22.12 -0.54 20.57
C LEU A 525 -22.98 0.61 20.06
N VAL A 526 -24.24 0.70 20.50
CA VAL A 526 -25.16 1.79 20.10
C VAL A 526 -24.55 3.15 20.43
N ARG A 527 -24.04 3.32 21.66
CA ARG A 527 -23.41 4.57 22.10
C ARG A 527 -22.17 4.90 21.25
N LEU A 528 -21.33 3.90 20.96
CA LEU A 528 -20.18 4.07 20.09
C LEU A 528 -20.58 4.50 18.68
N MET A 529 -21.63 3.91 18.10
CA MET A 529 -22.12 4.31 16.78
C MET A 529 -22.65 5.76 16.79
N GLU A 530 -23.35 6.17 17.84
CA GLU A 530 -23.80 7.56 18.01
C GLU A 530 -22.61 8.53 18.09
N ASP A 531 -21.60 8.20 18.89
CA ASP A 531 -20.38 9.02 19.04
C ASP A 531 -19.58 9.12 17.73
N LEU A 532 -19.44 8.00 17.00
CA LEU A 532 -18.69 7.96 15.73
C LEU A 532 -19.40 8.71 14.61
N VAL A 533 -20.73 8.59 14.50
CA VAL A 533 -21.50 9.35 13.51
C VAL A 533 -21.44 10.83 13.83
N ALA A 534 -21.60 11.22 15.10
CA ALA A 534 -21.52 12.62 15.52
C ALA A 534 -20.12 13.24 15.31
N ALA A 535 -19.06 12.46 15.34
CA ALA A 535 -17.71 12.93 15.03
C ALA A 535 -17.42 13.07 13.52
N GLY A 536 -18.23 12.43 12.67
CA GLY A 536 -18.12 12.48 11.22
C GLY A 536 -19.01 13.55 10.55
N GLU A 537 -20.07 13.99 11.23
CA GLU A 537 -20.90 15.15 10.90
C GLU A 537 -20.17 16.48 11.24
#